data_AF-A0A532EXK6-F1
#
_entry.id   AF-A0A532EXK6-F1
#
_cell.length_a   1.000
_cell.length_b   1.000
_cell.length_c   1.000
_cell.angle_alpha   90.00
_cell.angle_beta   90.00
_cell.angle_gamma   90.00
#
_symmetry.space_group_name_H-M   'P 1'
#
loop_
_entity.id
_entity.type
_entity.pdbx_description
1 polymer ?
#
loop_
_entity_poly.entity_id
_entity_poly.type
_entity_poly.pdbx_seq_one_letter_code
_entity_poly.pdbx_strand_id
1 'polypeptide(L)'
;MDLAILNHGRTKEQNRLLLSIFASSPDDFSSSIAIHGKHCVLFLAMDARPMSVGEISNMANWALDQGAVYVCAWGPDCERVHDIIDEVLVDRDPGETDEDVIMTTWHDDETLEEALWFAVNSAYPQEHMKELVRRS
;
A
#
# COMPACT_ATOMS: atom_id res chain seq x y z
N MET A 1 7.89 11.76 -16.92
CA MET A 1 8.31 12.71 -15.87
C MET A 1 8.96 11.82 -14.82
N ASP A 2 10.23 12.02 -14.51
CA ASP A 2 10.96 11.12 -13.60
C ASP A 2 10.33 11.18 -12.21
N LEU A 3 9.76 10.06 -11.73
CA LEU A 3 9.38 9.90 -10.33
C LEU A 3 10.67 9.95 -9.49
N ALA A 4 10.96 11.10 -8.92
CA ALA A 4 12.03 11.22 -7.95
C ALA A 4 11.58 10.51 -6.66
N ILE A 5 12.33 9.50 -6.21
CA ILE A 5 12.29 9.09 -4.80
C ILE A 5 12.68 10.34 -4.01
N LEU A 6 11.72 10.94 -3.31
CA LEU A 6 11.91 12.24 -2.65
C LEU A 6 12.72 12.11 -1.37
N ASN A 7 12.69 10.95 -0.72
CA ASN A 7 13.45 10.69 0.49
C ASN A 7 13.62 9.18 0.75
N HIS A 8 14.76 8.79 1.33
CA HIS A 8 15.01 7.44 1.84
C HIS A 8 15.34 7.49 3.34
N GLY A 9 14.55 6.79 4.16
CA GLY A 9 14.73 6.74 5.61
C GLY A 9 14.84 5.32 6.14
N ARG A 10 15.34 5.13 7.37
CA ARG A 10 15.16 3.89 8.12
C ARG A 10 14.53 4.19 9.46
N THR A 11 13.51 3.41 9.82
CA THR A 11 12.97 3.45 11.19
C THR A 11 14.02 2.87 12.14
N LYS A 12 14.35 3.58 13.23
CA LYS A 12 15.32 3.07 14.22
C LYS A 12 14.84 1.79 14.92
N GLU A 13 13.54 1.65 15.11
CA GLU A 13 12.94 0.56 15.90
C GLU A 13 12.61 -0.66 15.05
N GLN A 14 12.11 -0.48 13.82
CA GLN A 14 11.63 -1.59 13.00
C GLN A 14 12.56 -2.02 11.87
N ASN A 15 13.69 -1.31 11.69
CA ASN A 15 14.63 -1.51 10.58
C ASN A 15 13.98 -1.52 9.17
N ARG A 16 12.80 -0.90 9.02
CA ARG A 16 12.12 -0.74 7.72
C ARG A 16 12.79 0.35 6.91
N LEU A 17 13.01 0.09 5.62
CA LEU A 17 13.35 1.12 4.65
C LEU A 17 12.06 1.88 4.29
N LEU A 18 12.08 3.19 4.47
CA LEU A 18 10.99 4.09 4.07
C LEU A 18 11.35 4.75 2.74
N LEU A 19 10.46 4.60 1.76
CA LEU A 19 10.52 5.26 0.48
C LEU A 19 9.30 6.17 0.37
N SER A 20 9.51 7.44 0.02
CA SER A 20 8.44 8.38 -0.26
C SER A 20 8.48 8.76 -1.73
N ILE A 21 7.32 8.61 -2.38
CA ILE A 21 7.10 8.98 -3.77
C ILE A 21 5.94 9.95 -3.81
N PHE A 22 6.09 11.00 -4.61
CA PHE A 22 5.00 11.89 -4.96
C PHE A 22 4.65 11.68 -6.43
N ALA A 23 3.38 11.42 -6.69
CA ALA A 23 2.82 11.23 -8.02
C ALA A 23 1.69 12.25 -8.21
N SER A 24 1.58 12.84 -9.40
CA SER A 24 0.49 13.80 -9.69
C SER A 24 -0.79 13.07 -10.12
N SER A 25 -0.65 11.83 -10.60
CA SER A 25 -1.71 10.90 -10.97
C SER A 25 -1.33 9.47 -10.57
N PRO A 26 -2.31 8.59 -10.26
CA PRO A 26 -2.05 7.16 -10.10
C PRO A 26 -1.32 6.51 -11.29
N ASP A 27 -1.52 7.01 -12.51
CA ASP A 27 -0.85 6.47 -13.69
C ASP A 27 0.68 6.73 -13.68
N ASP A 28 1.13 7.73 -12.91
CA ASP A 28 2.55 8.07 -12.83
C ASP A 28 3.36 6.99 -12.12
N PHE A 29 2.74 6.19 -11.24
CA PHE A 29 3.39 5.13 -10.42
C PHE A 29 4.18 4.11 -11.25
N SER A 30 3.80 3.91 -12.51
CA SER A 30 4.43 2.96 -13.44
C SER A 30 5.88 3.29 -13.83
N SER A 31 6.34 4.53 -13.61
CA SER A 31 7.67 4.98 -14.04
C SER A 31 8.71 4.90 -12.92
N SER A 32 9.34 3.72 -12.78
CA SER A 32 10.69 3.51 -12.20
C SER A 32 10.88 3.50 -10.68
N ILE A 33 9.93 2.95 -9.90
CA ILE A 33 10.23 2.57 -8.51
C ILE A 33 10.75 1.13 -8.50
N ALA A 34 12.06 0.94 -8.39
CA ALA A 34 12.63 -0.36 -8.07
C ALA A 34 12.47 -0.62 -6.56
N ILE A 35 11.32 -1.16 -6.13
CA ILE A 35 11.21 -1.71 -4.78
C ILE A 35 12.11 -2.95 -4.74
N HIS A 36 13.32 -2.79 -4.23
CA HIS A 36 14.31 -3.88 -4.16
C HIS A 36 13.97 -4.96 -3.09
N GLY A 37 12.88 -4.78 -2.34
CA GLY A 37 12.34 -5.78 -1.42
C GLY A 37 11.23 -6.58 -2.08
N LYS A 38 11.12 -7.87 -1.75
CA LYS A 38 10.03 -8.73 -2.26
C LYS A 38 8.65 -8.34 -1.72
N HIS A 39 8.62 -7.63 -0.59
CA HIS A 39 7.39 -7.30 0.12
C HIS A 39 7.47 -5.91 0.77
N CYS A 40 6.38 -5.15 0.73
CA CYS A 40 6.29 -3.83 1.35
C CYS A 40 4.91 -3.58 2.00
N VAL A 41 4.89 -2.63 2.95
CA VAL A 41 3.66 -1.97 3.38
C VAL A 41 3.50 -0.72 2.53
N LEU A 42 2.36 -0.59 1.88
CA LEU A 42 2.00 0.58 1.10
C LEU A 42 1.18 1.54 1.94
N PHE A 43 1.63 2.78 2.06
CA PHE A 43 0.84 3.87 2.64
C PHE A 43 0.45 4.84 1.54
N LEU A 44 -0.86 5.03 1.35
CA LEU A 44 -1.44 5.87 0.32
C LEU A 44 -2.05 7.11 0.97
N ALA A 45 -1.42 8.27 0.78
CA ALA A 45 -2.00 9.57 1.13
C ALA A 45 -2.52 10.25 -0.13
N MET A 46 -3.85 10.31 -0.30
CA MET A 46 -4.47 10.86 -1.50
C MET A 46 -5.83 11.50 -1.23
N ASP A 47 -6.28 12.35 -2.16
CA ASP A 47 -7.68 12.73 -2.30
C ASP A 47 -8.30 11.85 -3.38
N ALA A 48 -9.10 10.87 -2.97
CA ALA A 48 -9.64 9.86 -3.88
C ALA A 48 -10.93 10.31 -4.57
N ARG A 49 -11.58 11.38 -4.11
CA ARG A 49 -12.87 11.88 -4.66
C ARG A 49 -12.91 12.06 -6.18
N PRO A 50 -11.85 12.58 -6.85
CA PRO A 50 -11.88 12.73 -8.31
C PRO A 50 -11.56 11.43 -9.07
N MET A 51 -11.11 10.37 -8.37
CA MET A 51 -10.61 9.15 -8.99
C MET A 51 -11.73 8.15 -9.28
N SER A 52 -11.71 7.62 -10.50
CA SER A 52 -12.59 6.53 -10.93
C SER A 52 -12.19 5.19 -10.30
N VAL A 53 -13.13 4.24 -10.32
CA VAL A 53 -12.87 2.85 -9.88
C VAL A 53 -11.73 2.23 -10.69
N GLY A 54 -11.67 2.49 -12.00
CA GLY A 54 -10.62 1.95 -12.86
C GLY A 54 -9.22 2.47 -12.52
N GLU A 55 -9.09 3.75 -12.19
CA GLU A 55 -7.80 4.34 -11.75
C GLU A 55 -7.32 3.72 -10.44
N ILE A 56 -8.23 3.57 -9.46
CA ILE A 56 -7.91 2.91 -8.17
C ILE A 56 -7.54 1.44 -8.40
N SER A 57 -8.30 0.72 -9.22
CA SER A 57 -8.05 -0.70 -9.52
C SER A 57 -6.71 -0.92 -10.22
N ASN A 58 -6.33 -0.05 -11.15
CA ASN A 58 -5.05 -0.13 -11.85
C ASN A 58 -3.88 0.13 -10.90
N MET A 59 -4.00 1.14 -10.03
CA MET A 59 -3.01 1.43 -8.99
C MET A 59 -2.88 0.26 -8.00
N ALA A 60 -3.99 -0.33 -7.57
CA ALA A 60 -4.01 -1.49 -6.68
C ALA A 60 -3.26 -2.66 -7.31
N ASN A 61 -3.59 -3.00 -8.57
CA ASN A 61 -2.91 -4.06 -9.30
C ASN A 61 -1.40 -3.84 -9.42
N TRP A 62 -1.01 -2.62 -9.78
CA TRP A 62 0.40 -2.24 -9.85
C TRP A 62 1.11 -2.41 -8.50
N ALA A 63 0.49 -1.96 -7.41
CA ALA A 63 1.10 -2.05 -6.08
C ALA A 63 1.27 -3.51 -5.61
N LEU A 64 0.26 -4.35 -5.86
CA LEU A 64 0.33 -5.79 -5.59
C LEU A 64 1.46 -6.45 -6.40
N ASP A 65 1.63 -6.07 -7.67
CA ASP A 65 2.74 -6.56 -8.51
C ASP A 65 4.12 -6.11 -8.00
N GLN A 66 4.20 -4.99 -7.27
CA GLN A 66 5.43 -4.54 -6.59
C GLN A 66 5.65 -5.21 -5.22
N GLY A 67 4.77 -6.12 -4.79
CA GLY A 67 4.88 -6.85 -3.53
C GLY A 67 4.21 -6.18 -2.34
N ALA A 68 3.19 -5.35 -2.54
CA ALA A 68 2.39 -4.87 -1.41
C ALA A 68 1.74 -6.05 -0.68
N VAL A 69 2.01 -6.16 0.63
CA VAL A 69 1.45 -7.19 1.54
C VAL A 69 0.59 -6.59 2.66
N TYR A 70 0.47 -5.26 2.67
CA TYR A 70 -0.43 -4.50 3.52
C TYR A 70 -0.64 -3.15 2.86
N VAL A 71 -1.88 -2.66 2.80
CA VAL A 71 -2.20 -1.33 2.27
C VAL A 71 -2.93 -0.49 3.31
N CYS A 72 -2.42 0.70 3.59
CA CYS A 72 -3.08 1.69 4.44
C CYS A 72 -3.48 2.89 3.56
N ALA A 73 -4.76 3.27 3.56
CA ALA A 73 -5.28 4.40 2.81
C ALA A 73 -5.64 5.58 3.74
N TRP A 74 -5.23 6.79 3.38
CA TRP A 74 -5.48 8.02 4.14
C TRP A 74 -5.88 9.17 3.21
N GLY A 75 -6.78 10.02 3.71
CA GLY A 75 -7.24 11.23 3.04
C GLY A 75 -8.71 11.15 2.59
N PRO A 76 -9.22 12.17 1.91
CA PRO A 76 -10.63 12.22 1.53
C PRO A 76 -11.05 11.01 0.69
N ASP A 77 -12.12 10.33 1.10
CA ASP A 77 -12.71 9.19 0.39
C ASP A 77 -11.79 7.96 0.31
N CYS A 78 -10.89 7.79 1.30
CA CYS A 78 -9.94 6.67 1.36
C CYS A 78 -10.58 5.33 1.74
N GLU A 79 -11.74 5.32 2.43
CA GLU A 79 -12.53 4.09 2.66
C GLU A 79 -12.89 3.43 1.31
N ARG A 80 -13.33 4.22 0.33
CA ARG A 80 -13.60 3.72 -1.03
C ARG A 80 -12.35 3.14 -1.72
N VAL A 81 -11.16 3.68 -1.41
CA VAL A 81 -9.91 3.12 -1.94
C VAL A 81 -9.65 1.73 -1.35
N HIS A 82 -9.88 1.56 -0.05
CA HIS A 82 -9.81 0.28 0.63
C HIS A 82 -10.80 -0.73 0.02
N ASP A 83 -12.08 -0.38 -0.10
CA ASP A 83 -13.12 -1.26 -0.65
C ASP A 83 -12.76 -1.79 -2.05
N ILE A 84 -12.27 -0.91 -2.92
CA ILE A 84 -11.89 -1.30 -4.30
C ILE A 84 -10.65 -2.19 -4.30
N ILE A 85 -9.69 -2.00 -3.39
CA ILE A 85 -8.53 -2.88 -3.29
C ILE A 85 -8.97 -4.28 -2.84
N ASP A 86 -9.91 -4.38 -1.91
CA ASP A 86 -10.46 -5.66 -1.47
C ASP A 86 -11.16 -6.39 -2.61
N GLU A 87 -11.93 -5.68 -3.45
CA GLU A 87 -12.52 -6.26 -4.67
C GLU A 87 -11.43 -6.77 -5.64
N VAL A 88 -10.36 -6.01 -5.85
CA VAL A 88 -9.23 -6.43 -6.69
C VAL A 88 -8.52 -7.66 -6.12
N LEU A 89 -8.37 -7.77 -4.80
CA LEU A 89 -7.76 -8.93 -4.14
C LEU A 89 -8.60 -10.20 -4.37
N VAL A 90 -9.91 -10.10 -4.15
CA VAL A 90 -10.86 -11.20 -4.38
C VAL A 90 -10.84 -11.66 -5.85
N ASP A 91 -10.76 -10.72 -6.80
CA ASP A 91 -10.70 -11.05 -8.23
C ASP A 91 -9.36 -11.72 -8.61
N ARG A 92 -8.26 -11.34 -7.95
CA ARG A 92 -6.92 -11.91 -8.21
C ARG A 92 -6.72 -13.28 -7.60
N ASP A 93 -7.25 -13.50 -6.41
CA ASP A 93 -7.20 -14.79 -5.72
C ASP A 93 -8.55 -15.13 -5.08
N PRO A 94 -9.49 -15.70 -5.85
CA PRO A 94 -10.79 -16.13 -5.33
C PRO A 94 -10.71 -17.25 -4.27
N GLY A 95 -9.52 -17.84 -4.09
CA GLY A 95 -9.23 -18.88 -3.10
C GLY A 95 -8.46 -18.37 -1.88
N GLU A 96 -8.24 -17.06 -1.77
CA GLU A 96 -7.58 -16.44 -0.62
C GLU A 96 -8.29 -16.86 0.68
N THR A 97 -7.49 -17.18 1.69
CA THR A 97 -8.00 -17.56 3.01
C THR A 97 -7.67 -16.48 4.02
N ASP A 98 -8.39 -16.44 5.14
CA ASP A 98 -8.10 -15.53 6.25
C ASP A 98 -6.65 -15.63 6.76
N GLU A 99 -5.96 -16.75 6.49
CA GLU A 99 -4.56 -16.95 6.88
C GLU A 99 -3.58 -16.26 5.93
N ASP A 100 -3.94 -16.11 4.65
CA ASP A 100 -3.08 -15.63 3.56
C ASP A 100 -3.50 -14.26 3.01
N VAL A 101 -4.48 -13.61 3.64
CA VAL A 101 -5.07 -12.36 3.14
C VAL A 101 -4.10 -11.17 3.20
N ILE A 102 -4.03 -10.43 2.10
CA ILE A 102 -3.41 -9.11 2.09
C ILE A 102 -4.32 -8.14 2.85
N MET A 103 -3.77 -7.55 3.91
CA MET A 103 -4.56 -6.66 4.76
C MET A 103 -4.63 -5.25 4.21
N THR A 104 -5.82 -4.67 4.29
CA THR A 104 -6.10 -3.31 3.88
C THR A 104 -6.77 -2.57 5.05
N THR A 105 -6.43 -1.29 5.24
CA THR A 105 -7.04 -0.41 6.24
C THR A 105 -7.27 0.98 5.66
N TRP A 106 -8.30 1.66 6.13
CA TRP A 106 -8.55 3.07 5.86
C TRP A 106 -8.43 3.89 7.15
N HIS A 107 -8.03 5.14 6.99
CA HIS A 107 -7.68 6.05 8.06
C HIS A 107 -8.30 7.43 7.78
N ASP A 108 -9.62 7.50 7.65
CA ASP A 108 -10.37 8.71 7.28
C ASP A 108 -10.61 9.66 8.48
N ASP A 109 -10.68 9.11 9.68
CA ASP A 109 -10.89 9.84 10.93
C ASP A 109 -9.60 10.19 11.70
N GLU A 110 -8.43 9.85 11.16
CA GLU A 110 -7.13 10.07 11.80
C GLU A 110 -6.31 11.17 11.13
N THR A 111 -5.40 11.79 11.89
CA THR A 111 -4.43 12.70 11.29
C THR A 111 -3.43 11.94 10.41
N LEU A 112 -2.83 12.64 9.44
CA LEU A 112 -1.77 12.07 8.59
C LEU A 112 -0.62 11.47 9.43
N GLU A 113 -0.28 12.11 10.56
CA GLU A 113 0.76 11.63 11.47
C GLU A 113 0.38 10.31 12.12
N GLU A 114 -0.84 10.18 12.64
CA GLU A 114 -1.35 8.96 13.27
C GLU A 114 -1.44 7.80 12.27
N ALA A 115 -2.00 8.06 11.08
CA ALA A 115 -2.14 7.05 10.03
C ALA A 115 -0.77 6.58 9.51
N LEU A 116 0.17 7.51 9.30
CA LEU A 116 1.54 7.15 8.91
C LEU A 116 2.25 6.40 10.03
N TRP A 117 2.06 6.80 11.28
CA TRP A 117 2.59 6.08 12.43
C TRP A 117 2.06 4.65 12.48
N PHE A 118 0.77 4.43 12.22
CA PHE A 118 0.18 3.10 12.14
C PHE A 118 0.81 2.25 11.03
N ALA A 119 0.91 2.78 9.81
CA ALA A 119 1.51 2.06 8.68
C ALA A 119 2.97 1.68 8.93
N VAL A 120 3.71 2.56 9.61
CA VAL A 120 5.11 2.32 9.96
C VAL A 120 5.24 1.34 11.12
N ASN A 121 4.37 1.42 12.14
CA ASN A 121 4.61 0.77 13.42
C ASN A 121 3.74 -0.45 13.74
N SER A 122 2.56 -0.51 13.14
CA SER A 122 1.48 -1.44 13.49
C SER A 122 1.00 -2.28 12.30
N ALA A 123 1.20 -1.81 11.06
CA ALA A 123 0.87 -2.57 9.87
C ALA A 123 1.89 -3.70 9.65
N TYR A 124 1.47 -4.93 9.97
CA TYR A 124 2.20 -6.15 9.66
C TYR A 124 1.29 -7.09 8.86
N PRO A 125 1.84 -7.85 7.90
CA PRO A 125 1.06 -8.86 7.18
C PRO A 125 0.42 -9.87 8.14
N GLN A 126 -0.55 -10.66 7.68
CA GLN A 126 -1.04 -11.79 8.46
C GLN A 126 0.08 -12.78 8.81
N GLU A 127 -0.05 -13.52 9.91
CA GLU A 127 1.05 -14.36 10.42
C GLU A 127 1.59 -15.36 9.38
N HIS A 128 0.73 -16.01 8.60
CA HIS A 128 1.18 -16.89 7.51
C HIS A 128 1.95 -16.09 6.44
N MET A 129 1.41 -14.95 6.03
CA MET A 129 2.08 -14.04 5.10
C MET A 129 3.44 -13.55 5.65
N LYS A 130 3.57 -13.31 6.97
CA LYS A 130 4.86 -12.99 7.61
C LYS A 130 5.86 -14.14 7.45
N GLU A 131 5.43 -15.39 7.55
CA GLU A 131 6.30 -16.54 7.33
C GLU A 131 6.75 -16.64 5.87
N LEU A 132 5.85 -16.44 4.91
CA LEU A 132 6.18 -16.43 3.49
C LEU A 132 7.18 -15.33 3.16
N VAL A 133 6.92 -14.11 3.65
CA VAL A 133 7.80 -12.95 3.51
C VAL A 133 9.18 -13.20 4.11
N ARG A 134 9.28 -13.89 5.26
CA ARG A 134 10.56 -14.22 5.90
C ARG A 134 11.38 -15.28 5.15
N ARG A 135 10.73 -16.15 4.39
CA ARG A 135 11.37 -17.25 3.64
C ARG A 135 11.86 -16.82 2.26
N SER A 136 11.37 -15.69 1.75
CA SER A 136 11.66 -15.16 0.42
C SER A 136 12.93 -14.32 0.41
#